data_AF-A0A954BU81-F1
#
_entry.id   AF-A0A954BU81-F1
#
_cell.length_a   1.000
_cell.length_b   1.000
_cell.length_c   1.000
_cell.angle_alpha   90.00
_cell.angle_beta   90.00
_cell.angle_gamma   90.00
#
_symmetry.space_group_name_H-M   'P 1'
#
loop_
_entity.id
_entity.type
_entity.pdbx_description
1 polymer ?
#
loop_
_entity_poly.entity_id
_entity_poly.type
_entity_poly.pdbx_seq_one_letter_code
_entity_poly.pdbx_strand_id
1 'polypeptide(L)' 'NLVHGSDSPESATRELGLFFEANELLEYNRAVDAWTWNDEDKG' A
#
# COMPACT_ATOMS: atom_id res chain seq x y z
N ASN A 1 -19.36 7.81 5.94
CA ASN A 1 -18.55 8.97 6.37
C ASN A 1 -17.71 8.67 7.62
N LEU A 2 -17.59 7.41 8.06
CA LEU A 2 -16.77 7.03 9.23
C LEU A 2 -15.31 6.68 8.87
N VAL A 3 -15.03 6.50 7.57
CA VAL A 3 -13.72 6.13 7.04
C VAL A 3 -13.43 7.02 5.84
N HIS A 4 -12.15 7.38 5.69
CA HIS A 4 -11.59 8.07 4.53
C HIS A 4 -10.70 7.10 3.75
N GLY A 5 -10.71 7.23 2.42
CA GLY A 5 -9.77 6.57 1.52
C GLY A 5 -9.45 7.51 0.37
N SER A 6 -8.20 7.49 -0.09
CA SER A 6 -7.77 8.33 -1.21
C SER A 6 -8.54 7.98 -2.48
N ASP A 7 -8.86 8.99 -3.27
CA ASP A 7 -9.71 8.89 -4.46
C ASP A 7 -8.94 8.55 -5.75
N SER A 8 -7.60 8.59 -5.71
CA SER A 8 -6.70 8.38 -6.85
C SER A 8 -5.29 7.96 -6.39
N PRO A 9 -4.48 7.33 -7.26
CA PRO A 9 -3.07 7.04 -6.97
C PRO A 9 -2.25 8.29 -6.63
N GLU A 10 -2.51 9.40 -7.31
CA GLU A 10 -1.84 10.69 -7.08
C GLU A 10 -2.19 11.25 -5.70
N SER A 11 -3.46 11.18 -5.28
CA SER A 11 -3.86 11.61 -3.94
C SER A 11 -3.34 10.67 -2.86
N ALA A 12 -3.32 9.36 -3.10
CA ALA A 12 -2.75 8.37 -2.17
C ALA A 12 -1.26 8.63 -1.90
N THR A 13 -0.47 8.89 -2.94
CA THR A 13 0.96 9.19 -2.79
C THR A 13 1.19 10.46 -1.95
N ARG A 14 0.39 11.50 -2.20
CA ARG A 14 0.45 12.75 -1.41
C ARG A 14 0.05 12.52 0.04
N GLU A 15 -1.04 11.80 0.29
CA GLU A 15 -1.58 11.55 1.63
C GLU A 15 -0.65 10.67 2.46
N LEU A 16 -0.03 9.63 1.86
CA LEU A 16 0.97 8.81 2.56
C LEU A 16 2.11 9.65 3.13
N GLY A 17 2.67 10.58 2.35
CA GLY A 17 3.73 11.47 2.81
C GLY A 17 3.29 12.59 3.76
N LEU A 18 1.97 12.81 3.92
CA LEU A 18 1.44 13.76 4.89
C LEU A 18 1.20 13.13 6.27
N PHE A 19 0.88 11.83 6.31
CA PHE A 19 0.48 11.14 7.55
C PHE A 19 1.56 10.24 8.14
N PHE A 20 2.53 9.80 7.34
CA PHE A 20 3.56 8.88 7.77
C PHE A 20 4.94 9.38 7.38
N GLU A 21 5.90 9.20 8.29
CA GLU A 21 7.31 9.30 7.97
C GLU A 21 7.77 8.05 7.22
N ALA A 22 8.86 8.17 6.44
CA ALA A 22 9.34 7.07 5.61
C ALA A 22 9.71 5.81 6.41
N ASN A 23 10.13 5.96 7.67
CA ASN A 23 10.48 4.84 8.55
C ASN A 23 9.27 4.19 9.24
N GLU A 24 8.08 4.76 9.13
CA GLU A 24 6.83 4.15 9.59
C GLU A 24 6.22 3.19 8.55
N LEU A 25 6.70 3.28 7.30
CA LEU A 25 6.34 2.37 6.22
C LEU A 25 7.29 1.17 6.23
N LEU A 26 6.77 0.01 6.62
CA LEU A 26 7.54 -1.24 6.69
C LEU A 26 7.34 -2.08 5.43
N GLU A 27 8.45 -2.46 4.80
CA GLU A 27 8.46 -3.49 3.76
C GLU A 27 8.60 -4.86 4.40
N TYR A 28 7.66 -5.76 4.12
CA TYR A 28 7.71 -7.14 4.58
C TYR A 28 6.94 -8.06 3.64
N ASN A 29 7.38 -9.32 3.56
CA ASN A 29 6.70 -10.35 2.80
C ASN A 29 5.61 -10.98 3.66
N ARG A 30 4.38 -11.07 3.16
CA ARG A 30 3.29 -11.74 3.88
C ARG A 30 3.35 -13.23 3.54
N ALA A 31 3.24 -14.08 4.55
CA ALA A 31 3.24 -15.54 4.34
C ALA A 31 2.14 -16.03 3.39
N VAL A 32 1.06 -15.25 3.26
CA VAL A 32 -0.08 -15.57 2.40
C VAL A 32 0.10 -15.12 0.94
N ASP A 33 1.16 -14.38 0.60
CA ASP A 33 1.32 -13.81 -0.74
C ASP A 33 1.31 -14.89 -1.83
N ALA A 34 1.82 -16.09 -1.53
CA ALA A 34 1.82 -17.26 -2.42
C ALA A 34 0.42 -17.77 -2.82
N TRP A 35 -0.63 -17.36 -2.10
CA TRP A 35 -2.01 -17.75 -2.37
C TRP A 35 -2.85 -16.62 -2.98
N THR A 36 -2.33 -15.40 -3.02
CA THR A 36 -3.08 -14.21 -3.43
C THR A 36 -2.69 -13.67 -4.81
N TRP A 37 -1.50 -14.01 -5.29
CA TRP A 37 -0.96 -13.52 -6.56
C TRP A 37 0.01 -14.56 -7.14
N ASN A 38 0.01 -14.77 -8.46
CA ASN A 38 1.02 -15.62 -9.09
C ASN A 38 2.29 -14.79 -9.36
N ASP A 39 3.47 -15.40 -9.25
CA ASP A 39 4.72 -14.69 -9.53
C ASP A 39 4.83 -14.22 -10.99
N GLU A 40 4.12 -14.87 -11.93
CA GLU A 40 4.04 -14.46 -13.34
C GLU A 40 3.26 -13.15 -13.55
N ASP A 41 2.41 -12.78 -12.60
CA ASP A 41 1.64 -11.53 -12.62
C ASP A 41 2.46 -10.36 -12.01
N LYS A 42 3.66 -10.63 -11.50
CA LYS A 42 4.62 -9.62 -11.07
C LYS A 42 5.49 -9.29 -12.28
N GLY A 43 5.03 -8.34 -13.10
CA GLY A 43 5.77 -7.82 -14.25
C GLY A 43 7.17 -7.32 -13.90
#